data_AF-A0A1M6GCR1-F1
#
_entry.id   AF-A0A1M6GCR1-F1
#
_cell.length_a   1.000
_cell.length_b   1.000
_cell.length_c   1.000
_cell.angle_alpha   90.00
_cell.angle_beta   90.00
_cell.angle_gamma   90.00
#
_symmetry.space_group_name_H-M   'P 1'
#
loop_
_entity.id
_entity.type
_entity.pdbx_description
1 polymer ?
#
loop_
_entity_poly.entity_id
_entity_poly.type
_entity_poly.pdbx_seq_one_letter_code
_entity_poly.pdbx_strand_id
1 'polypeptide(L)'
;MFNFEQNKSNNIMKATLPSQRTKSRSLLFFAFLFITFQSFADVTCGNIEGFEFTNGHESTTLSDGGVYSIENLPDNFYINLHVDGYSQSVRYVLENLDTGKKIKITENLLPYTFPAGNKPWYLGNANYKLTASLYKYDLGFGRCDTKTIYFTLGDTCSADAGGLHANADSVVLSGGKAMLSATADGNINIPEGYSSIYVLTSGTDLVIEAVNTDPEFTVNSAGLYTIHTLVYDGRPESANFLDLSIVTFGSTTGVDVLNVVTNAGLCA
;
A
#
# COMPACT_ATOMS: atom_id res chain seq x y z
N MET A 1 -47.10 12.90 -8.81
CA MET A 1 -48.24 13.54 -9.49
C MET A 1 -48.56 14.84 -8.77
N PHE A 2 -48.06 15.97 -9.26
CA PHE A 2 -48.64 17.31 -9.13
C PHE A 2 -47.95 18.17 -10.19
N ASN A 3 -48.77 18.78 -11.03
CA ASN A 3 -48.42 19.69 -12.12
C ASN A 3 -48.99 21.06 -11.71
N PHE A 4 -48.36 22.18 -12.04
CA PHE A 4 -49.05 23.42 -12.45
C PHE A 4 -48.08 24.50 -12.95
N GLU A 5 -48.66 25.40 -13.75
CA GLU A 5 -48.11 26.18 -14.86
C GLU A 5 -47.44 27.53 -14.53
N GLN A 6 -46.65 27.99 -15.51
CA GLN A 6 -46.42 29.34 -16.05
C GLN A 6 -47.28 30.53 -15.54
N ASN A 7 -46.69 31.73 -15.41
CA ASN A 7 -46.87 32.84 -16.39
C ASN A 7 -46.12 34.17 -16.07
N LYS A 8 -45.70 34.84 -17.15
CA LYS A 8 -45.67 36.29 -17.47
C LYS A 8 -44.85 37.33 -16.66
N SER A 9 -43.82 37.84 -17.36
CA SER A 9 -43.58 39.25 -17.76
C SER A 9 -44.09 40.39 -16.87
N ASN A 10 -43.18 41.30 -16.48
CA ASN A 10 -43.40 42.74 -16.67
C ASN A 10 -42.12 43.57 -16.69
N ASN A 11 -42.19 44.60 -17.53
CA ASN A 11 -41.16 45.54 -17.98
C ASN A 11 -41.32 46.85 -17.21
N ILE A 12 -40.27 47.45 -16.62
CA ILE A 12 -40.30 48.86 -16.19
C ILE A 12 -38.93 49.51 -16.47
N MET A 13 -38.95 50.54 -17.31
CA MET A 13 -37.86 51.49 -17.55
C MET A 13 -37.82 52.62 -16.50
N LYS A 14 -36.59 53.05 -16.21
CA LYS A 14 -36.07 54.39 -15.85
C LYS A 14 -36.74 55.21 -14.74
N ALA A 15 -35.91 55.55 -13.74
CA ALA A 15 -35.93 56.85 -13.10
C ALA A 15 -34.51 57.48 -13.17
N THR A 16 -34.44 58.70 -13.68
CA THR A 16 -33.28 59.61 -13.67
C THR A 16 -33.47 60.62 -12.54
N LEU A 17 -32.39 61.10 -11.90
CA LEU A 17 -32.15 62.46 -11.33
C LEU A 17 -30.99 62.39 -10.31
N PRO A 18 -30.27 63.48 -9.97
CA PRO A 18 -29.80 64.62 -10.77
C PRO A 18 -28.28 64.88 -10.60
N SER A 19 -27.72 65.69 -11.49
CA SER A 19 -26.34 66.21 -11.36
C SER A 19 -26.26 67.24 -10.24
N GLN A 20 -25.27 67.11 -9.34
CA GLN A 20 -24.79 68.21 -8.52
C GLN A 20 -23.28 68.38 -8.73
N ARG A 21 -22.91 69.55 -9.27
CA ARG A 21 -21.56 70.10 -9.22
C ARG A 21 -21.28 70.57 -7.80
N THR A 22 -20.18 70.12 -7.21
CA THR A 22 -19.61 70.75 -6.02
C THR A 22 -18.11 70.98 -6.18
N LYS A 23 -17.68 72.07 -5.57
CA LYS A 23 -16.49 72.87 -5.85
C LYS A 23 -15.16 72.11 -5.76
N SER A 24 -14.32 72.38 -6.76
CA SER A 24 -12.88 72.14 -6.78
C SER A 24 -12.21 72.63 -5.50
N ARG A 25 -11.58 71.70 -4.79
CA ARG A 25 -10.42 71.95 -3.94
C ARG A 25 -9.29 71.12 -4.54
N SER A 26 -8.18 71.78 -4.83
CA SER A 26 -6.95 71.17 -5.34
C SER A 26 -6.51 70.04 -4.41
N LEU A 27 -6.83 68.79 -4.78
CA LEU A 27 -6.16 67.61 -4.26
C LEU A 27 -4.94 67.38 -5.16
N LEU A 28 -3.76 67.54 -4.58
CA LEU A 28 -2.52 67.01 -5.15
C LEU A 28 -2.73 65.51 -5.39
N PHE A 29 -2.98 65.16 -6.65
CA PHE A 29 -2.95 63.78 -7.12
C PHE A 29 -1.49 63.34 -7.07
N PHE A 30 -1.07 62.75 -5.95
CA PHE A 30 0.08 61.86 -5.97
C PHE A 30 -0.34 60.70 -6.88
N ALA A 31 0.08 60.77 -8.15
CA ALA A 31 0.10 59.60 -9.01
C ALA A 31 1.10 58.62 -8.39
N PHE A 32 0.62 57.81 -7.44
CA PHE A 32 1.29 56.57 -7.10
C PHE A 32 1.26 55.75 -8.38
N LEU A 33 2.37 55.80 -9.11
CA LEU A 33 2.70 54.83 -10.13
C LEU A 33 2.69 53.49 -9.40
N PHE A 34 1.55 52.79 -9.40
CA PHE A 34 1.50 51.39 -9.05
C PHE A 34 2.28 50.68 -10.16
N ILE A 35 3.59 50.62 -9.98
CA ILE A 35 4.43 49.64 -10.65
C ILE A 35 3.93 48.32 -10.07
N THR A 36 3.04 47.67 -10.80
CA THR A 36 2.81 46.25 -10.60
C THR A 36 4.15 45.60 -10.93
N PHE A 37 4.94 45.31 -9.89
CA PHE A 37 6.01 44.34 -10.03
C PHE A 37 5.34 43.03 -10.41
N GLN A 38 5.30 42.72 -11.71
CA GLN A 38 5.17 41.34 -12.12
C GLN A 38 6.41 40.67 -11.52
N SER A 39 6.25 39.97 -10.39
CA SER A 39 7.32 39.08 -9.95
C SER A 39 7.41 38.06 -11.08
N PHE A 40 8.43 38.20 -11.93
CA PHE A 40 8.87 37.07 -12.71
C PHE A 40 9.14 35.98 -11.68
N ALA A 41 8.33 34.92 -11.69
CA ALA A 41 8.61 33.75 -10.87
C ALA A 41 10.07 33.42 -11.11
N ASP A 42 10.87 33.40 -10.04
CA ASP A 42 12.28 33.12 -10.16
C ASP A 42 12.40 31.77 -10.85
N VAL A 43 12.95 31.77 -12.07
CA VAL A 43 13.19 30.56 -12.86
C VAL A 43 14.39 29.79 -12.32
N THR A 44 14.84 30.10 -11.11
CA THR A 44 15.84 29.33 -10.38
C THR A 44 15.33 27.91 -10.17
N CYS A 45 16.20 26.95 -10.47
CA CYS A 45 15.91 25.53 -10.34
C CYS A 45 15.43 25.21 -8.92
N GLY A 46 14.38 24.40 -8.84
CA GLY A 46 13.95 23.80 -7.59
C GLY A 46 14.89 22.69 -7.09
N ASN A 47 14.63 22.24 -5.88
CA ASN A 47 15.36 21.18 -5.19
C ASN A 47 14.40 20.14 -4.59
N ILE A 48 14.93 18.94 -4.36
CA ILE A 48 14.18 17.81 -3.83
C ILE A 48 14.22 17.82 -2.30
N GLU A 49 13.07 17.99 -1.67
CA GLU A 49 12.92 17.97 -0.21
C GLU A 49 12.84 16.54 0.32
N GLY A 50 12.03 15.69 -0.30
CA GLY A 50 11.83 14.33 0.21
C GLY A 50 10.81 13.52 -0.59
N PHE A 51 10.49 12.35 -0.04
CA PHE A 51 9.55 11.41 -0.64
C PHE A 51 8.55 10.93 0.42
N GLU A 52 7.40 10.46 -0.04
CA GLU A 52 6.42 9.77 0.78
C GLU A 52 5.77 8.64 0.00
N PHE A 53 5.35 7.59 0.72
CA PHE A 53 4.28 6.72 0.24
C PHE A 53 2.95 7.39 0.57
N THR A 54 2.06 7.53 -0.40
CA THR A 54 0.73 8.14 -0.19
C THR A 54 -0.31 7.59 -1.14
N ASN A 55 -1.58 7.67 -0.74
CA ASN A 55 -2.74 7.42 -1.59
C ASN A 55 -3.55 8.72 -1.87
N GLY A 56 -2.99 9.88 -1.53
CA GLY A 56 -3.65 11.19 -1.63
C GLY A 56 -4.52 11.57 -0.43
N HIS A 57 -4.74 10.66 0.52
CA HIS A 57 -5.44 10.93 1.77
C HIS A 57 -4.52 10.76 2.99
N GLU A 58 -3.77 9.67 3.01
CA GLU A 58 -2.81 9.30 4.05
C GLU A 58 -1.40 9.25 3.48
N SER A 59 -0.40 9.40 4.35
CA SER A 59 1.00 9.39 3.93
C SER A 59 1.93 8.82 5.00
N THR A 60 2.99 8.18 4.53
CA THR A 60 4.13 7.72 5.33
C THR A 60 5.41 8.24 4.69
N THR A 61 6.23 8.96 5.46
CA THR A 61 7.50 9.52 4.98
C THR A 61 8.43 8.40 4.49
N LEU A 62 8.95 8.55 3.28
CA LEU A 62 9.91 7.64 2.67
C LEU A 62 11.33 8.20 2.84
N SER A 63 12.11 7.57 3.73
CA SER A 63 13.44 7.99 4.17
C SER A 63 14.53 7.06 3.63
N ASP A 64 15.73 7.59 3.47
CA ASP A 64 16.92 6.80 3.12
C ASP A 64 17.26 5.78 4.21
N GLY A 65 17.47 4.53 3.82
CA GLY A 65 17.66 3.38 4.70
C GLY A 65 16.39 2.90 5.42
N GLY A 66 15.22 3.45 5.10
CA GLY A 66 13.96 3.07 5.77
C GLY A 66 13.52 1.64 5.46
N VAL A 67 12.90 0.99 6.44
CA VAL A 67 12.27 -0.33 6.30
C VAL A 67 10.77 -0.17 6.52
N TYR A 68 9.99 -0.70 5.58
CA TYR A 68 8.55 -0.50 5.52
C TYR A 68 7.86 -1.83 5.28
N SER A 69 6.96 -2.19 6.19
CA SER A 69 6.02 -3.27 5.98
C SER A 69 4.79 -2.74 5.22
N ILE A 70 4.29 -3.53 4.28
CA ILE A 70 3.26 -3.10 3.34
C ILE A 70 1.93 -2.88 4.05
N GLU A 71 1.64 -3.64 5.12
CA GLU A 71 0.44 -3.50 5.94
C GLU A 71 0.35 -2.16 6.69
N ASN A 72 1.49 -1.48 6.88
CA ASN A 72 1.55 -0.19 7.57
C ASN A 72 1.60 0.99 6.59
N LEU A 73 1.56 0.73 5.28
CA LEU A 73 1.51 1.77 4.26
C LEU A 73 0.06 2.06 3.86
N PRO A 74 -0.24 3.28 3.39
CA PRO A 74 -1.57 3.61 2.88
C PRO A 74 -2.03 2.63 1.78
N ASP A 75 -3.30 2.23 1.80
CA ASP A 75 -3.85 1.39 0.73
C ASP A 75 -3.63 2.01 -0.64
N ASN A 76 -3.29 1.19 -1.65
CA ASN A 76 -3.12 1.64 -3.03
C ASN A 76 -2.08 2.78 -3.18
N PHE A 77 -1.04 2.78 -2.35
CA PHE A 77 -0.04 3.83 -2.35
C PHE A 77 0.74 3.96 -3.67
N TYR A 78 1.32 5.15 -3.86
CA TYR A 78 2.35 5.49 -4.83
C TYR A 78 3.42 6.35 -4.13
N ILE A 79 4.57 6.54 -4.78
CA ILE A 79 5.59 7.46 -4.27
C ILE A 79 5.28 8.86 -4.77
N ASN A 80 5.21 9.83 -3.86
CA ASN A 80 5.12 11.25 -4.19
C ASN A 80 6.44 11.96 -3.83
N LEU A 81 6.83 12.92 -4.66
CA LEU A 81 8.05 13.73 -4.48
C LEU A 81 7.69 15.14 -4.04
N HIS A 82 8.30 15.56 -2.94
CA HIS A 82 8.23 16.93 -2.44
C HIS A 82 9.35 17.77 -3.05
N VAL A 83 8.98 18.88 -3.69
CA VAL A 83 9.89 19.80 -4.37
C VAL A 83 9.67 21.21 -3.82
N ASP A 84 10.76 21.92 -3.56
CA ASP A 84 10.75 23.36 -3.37
C ASP A 84 11.30 24.04 -4.64
N GLY A 85 10.71 25.17 -5.05
CA GLY A 85 11.12 25.91 -6.25
C GLY A 85 10.64 25.36 -7.60
N TYR A 86 11.14 25.96 -8.69
CA TYR A 86 10.61 25.74 -10.04
C TYR A 86 11.15 24.46 -10.71
N SER A 87 10.23 23.67 -11.25
CA SER A 87 10.52 22.48 -12.05
C SER A 87 9.34 22.17 -12.99
N GLN A 88 9.62 21.39 -14.04
CA GLN A 88 8.60 20.94 -14.98
C GLN A 88 8.60 19.42 -15.18
N SER A 89 9.70 18.72 -14.89
CA SER A 89 9.69 17.27 -14.94
C SER A 89 10.63 16.61 -13.95
N VAL A 90 10.39 15.32 -13.69
CA VAL A 90 11.29 14.44 -12.94
C VAL A 90 11.53 13.16 -13.73
N ARG A 91 12.78 12.68 -13.75
CA ARG A 91 13.09 11.30 -14.13
C ARG A 91 13.28 10.46 -12.91
N TYR A 92 12.52 9.38 -12.83
CA TYR A 92 12.72 8.37 -11.82
C TYR A 92 13.41 7.15 -12.40
N VAL A 93 14.31 6.59 -11.62
CA VAL A 93 14.87 5.25 -11.81
C VAL A 93 14.65 4.51 -10.51
N LEU A 94 13.80 3.48 -10.56
CA LEU A 94 13.65 2.56 -9.45
C LEU A 94 14.31 1.23 -9.82
N GLU A 95 15.21 0.78 -8.97
CA GLU A 95 15.93 -0.48 -9.09
C GLU A 95 15.53 -1.39 -7.93
N ASN A 96 15.02 -2.57 -8.25
CA ASN A 96 14.93 -3.67 -7.30
C ASN A 96 16.33 -4.28 -7.20
N LEU A 97 16.99 -4.14 -6.06
CA LEU A 97 18.39 -4.53 -5.85
C LEU A 97 18.56 -6.05 -5.76
N ASP A 98 17.51 -6.77 -5.39
CA ASP A 98 17.55 -8.23 -5.25
C ASP A 98 17.54 -8.91 -6.63
N THR A 99 16.82 -8.34 -7.60
CA THR A 99 16.69 -8.86 -8.97
C THR A 99 17.52 -8.09 -10.01
N GLY A 100 17.98 -6.89 -9.68
CA GLY A 100 18.63 -5.94 -10.60
C GLY A 100 17.68 -5.27 -11.61
N LYS A 101 16.37 -5.54 -11.56
CA LYS A 101 15.38 -4.99 -12.50
C LYS A 101 15.22 -3.48 -12.29
N LYS A 102 15.18 -2.73 -13.40
CA LYS A 102 15.04 -1.26 -13.41
C LYS A 102 13.78 -0.82 -14.12
N ILE A 103 13.06 0.11 -13.51
CA ILE A 103 11.94 0.83 -14.13
C ILE A 103 12.32 2.30 -14.20
N LYS A 104 12.14 2.89 -15.37
CA LYS A 104 12.49 4.28 -15.64
C LYS A 104 11.28 4.99 -16.22
N ILE A 105 10.92 6.12 -15.65
CA ILE A 105 9.84 6.98 -16.16
C ILE A 105 10.29 8.44 -16.16
N THR A 106 9.60 9.25 -16.97
CA THR A 106 9.67 10.72 -16.87
C THR A 106 8.26 11.22 -16.61
N GLU A 107 8.04 11.87 -15.47
CA GLU A 107 6.78 12.52 -15.14
C GLU A 107 6.92 14.02 -15.40
N ASN A 108 5.93 14.61 -16.08
CA ASN A 108 5.91 16.01 -16.51
C ASN A 108 4.69 16.75 -15.94
N LEU A 109 3.83 16.06 -15.19
CA LEU A 109 2.65 16.64 -14.57
C LEU A 109 2.79 16.58 -13.04
N LEU A 110 2.45 17.69 -12.38
CA LEU A 110 2.32 17.72 -10.93
C LEU A 110 1.04 17.02 -10.47
N PRO A 111 1.04 16.32 -9.32
CA PRO A 111 2.21 16.03 -8.48
C PRO A 111 3.15 15.02 -9.13
N TYR A 112 4.45 15.14 -8.85
CA TYR A 112 5.46 14.25 -9.40
C TYR A 112 5.43 12.89 -8.71
N THR A 113 4.76 11.91 -9.33
CA THR A 113 4.53 10.60 -8.72
C THR A 113 5.24 9.46 -9.44
N PHE A 114 5.47 8.38 -8.69
CA PHE A 114 5.89 7.10 -9.21
C PHE A 114 4.94 5.98 -8.77
N PRO A 115 4.34 5.24 -9.71
CA PRO A 115 4.32 5.50 -11.15
C PRO A 115 3.59 6.80 -11.49
N ALA A 116 3.81 7.29 -12.70
CA ALA A 116 3.21 8.52 -13.21
C ALA A 116 1.67 8.52 -13.10
N GLY A 117 1.11 9.70 -12.82
CA GLY A 117 -0.34 9.95 -12.76
C GLY A 117 -1.05 9.34 -11.55
N ASN A 118 -0.39 9.28 -10.38
CA ASN A 118 -0.96 8.81 -9.11
C ASN A 118 -1.51 7.37 -9.19
N LYS A 119 -0.92 6.55 -10.06
CA LYS A 119 -1.39 5.20 -10.27
C LYS A 119 -0.97 4.33 -9.09
N PRO A 120 -1.89 3.59 -8.47
CA PRO A 120 -1.52 2.66 -7.42
C PRO A 120 -0.60 1.60 -7.99
N TRP A 121 0.39 1.20 -7.19
CA TRP A 121 1.38 0.27 -7.66
C TRP A 121 1.95 -0.59 -6.55
N TYR A 122 2.04 -1.89 -6.82
CA TYR A 122 2.69 -2.84 -5.95
C TYR A 122 4.13 -3.08 -6.40
N LEU A 123 5.06 -2.70 -5.53
CA LEU A 123 6.48 -2.93 -5.74
C LEU A 123 6.88 -4.39 -5.48
N GLY A 124 6.23 -5.02 -4.50
CA GLY A 124 6.65 -6.31 -3.96
C GLY A 124 7.83 -6.17 -3.00
N ASN A 125 7.99 -7.17 -2.13
CA ASN A 125 9.03 -7.19 -1.12
C ASN A 125 10.41 -7.28 -1.76
N ALA A 126 11.27 -6.30 -1.49
CA ALA A 126 12.67 -6.28 -1.88
C ALA A 126 13.41 -5.09 -1.27
N ASN A 127 14.73 -5.09 -1.46
CA ASN A 127 15.55 -3.89 -1.32
C ASN A 127 15.48 -3.02 -2.58
N TYR A 128 15.22 -1.74 -2.43
CA TYR A 128 15.06 -0.79 -3.51
C TYR A 128 16.09 0.33 -3.46
N LYS A 129 16.44 0.81 -4.65
CA LYS A 129 17.12 2.08 -4.86
C LYS A 129 16.25 2.96 -5.75
N LEU A 130 15.80 4.09 -5.21
CA LEU A 130 15.07 5.12 -5.95
C LEU A 130 16.02 6.28 -6.22
N THR A 131 16.15 6.65 -7.49
CA THR A 131 16.81 7.88 -7.92
C THR A 131 15.78 8.78 -8.61
N ALA A 132 15.56 9.98 -8.08
CA ALA A 132 14.76 11.02 -8.70
C ALA A 132 15.69 12.14 -9.17
N SER A 133 15.63 12.49 -10.46
CA SER A 133 16.35 13.62 -11.05
C SER A 133 15.34 14.68 -11.46
N LEU A 134 15.35 15.82 -10.78
CA LEU A 134 14.46 16.96 -11.03
C LEU A 134 15.01 17.82 -12.18
N TYR A 135 14.13 18.34 -13.01
CA TYR A 135 14.47 19.13 -14.18
C TYR A 135 13.62 20.40 -14.28
N LYS A 136 14.29 21.47 -14.70
CA LYS A 136 13.71 22.79 -14.91
C LYS A 136 12.65 22.78 -16.00
N TYR A 137 12.86 21.98 -17.04
CA TYR A 137 12.00 21.92 -18.21
C TYR A 137 11.39 20.52 -18.39
N ASP A 138 10.33 20.44 -19.19
CA ASP A 138 9.69 19.20 -19.56
C ASP A 138 10.66 18.19 -20.20
N LEU A 139 10.27 16.91 -20.15
CA LEU A 139 10.94 15.77 -20.78
C LEU A 139 12.37 15.53 -20.27
N GLY A 140 12.68 16.02 -19.07
CA GLY A 140 13.95 15.85 -18.40
C GLY A 140 15.08 16.68 -18.99
N PHE A 141 14.82 17.97 -19.29
CA PHE A 141 15.81 18.92 -19.78
C PHE A 141 16.14 20.00 -18.75
N GLY A 142 17.41 20.43 -18.67
CA GLY A 142 17.87 21.40 -17.67
C GLY A 142 17.84 20.84 -16.24
N ARG A 143 18.76 19.92 -15.92
CA ARG A 143 18.80 19.24 -14.61
C ARG A 143 18.95 20.26 -13.48
N CYS A 144 18.12 20.12 -12.46
CA CYS A 144 18.14 20.93 -11.25
C CYS A 144 18.83 20.20 -10.11
N ASP A 145 18.20 19.13 -9.64
CA ASP A 145 18.62 18.41 -8.45
C ASP A 145 18.49 16.90 -8.68
N THR A 146 19.12 16.10 -7.85
CA THR A 146 18.97 14.65 -7.87
C THR A 146 19.16 14.06 -6.49
N LYS A 147 18.16 13.30 -6.06
CA LYS A 147 18.18 12.57 -4.80
C LYS A 147 18.12 11.08 -5.07
N THR A 148 18.96 10.33 -4.37
CA THR A 148 18.92 8.87 -4.35
C THR A 148 18.69 8.43 -2.92
N ILE A 149 17.76 7.49 -2.74
CA ILE A 149 17.50 6.84 -1.46
C ILE A 149 17.48 5.32 -1.66
N TYR A 150 17.77 4.62 -0.58
CA TYR A 150 17.61 3.19 -0.42
C TYR A 150 16.47 2.94 0.55
N PHE A 151 15.67 1.92 0.31
CA PHE A 151 14.65 1.48 1.27
C PHE A 151 14.35 0.01 1.07
N THR A 152 13.86 -0.64 2.11
CA THR A 152 13.37 -2.01 2.06
C THR A 152 11.86 -1.96 2.15
N LEU A 153 11.18 -2.50 1.13
CA LEU A 153 9.80 -2.94 1.30
C LEU A 153 9.84 -4.41 1.63
N GLY A 154 9.25 -4.78 2.74
CA GLY A 154 9.27 -6.15 3.18
C GLY A 154 8.74 -6.22 4.57
N ASP A 155 7.68 -6.99 4.71
CA ASP A 155 7.22 -7.42 6.01
C ASP A 155 8.36 -8.27 6.57
N THR A 156 8.93 -7.87 7.70
CA THR A 156 9.51 -8.89 8.59
C THR A 156 8.32 -9.76 8.93
N CYS A 157 8.15 -10.90 8.24
CA CYS A 157 6.97 -11.73 8.45
C CYS A 157 6.89 -12.03 9.94
N SER A 158 5.89 -11.42 10.56
CA SER A 158 5.72 -11.51 12.01
C SER A 158 4.82 -12.69 12.35
N ALA A 159 4.12 -13.28 11.38
CA ALA A 159 3.42 -14.53 11.57
C ALA A 159 4.39 -15.61 12.04
N ASP A 160 4.10 -16.17 13.20
CA ASP A 160 4.84 -17.30 13.77
C ASP A 160 3.81 -18.30 14.27
N ALA A 161 3.84 -19.52 13.73
CA ALA A 161 2.94 -20.60 14.07
C ALA A 161 3.16 -21.15 15.50
N GLY A 162 4.28 -20.79 16.13
CA GLY A 162 4.68 -21.31 17.42
C GLY A 162 5.04 -22.79 17.39
N GLY A 163 5.39 -23.33 18.57
CA GLY A 163 5.64 -24.75 18.76
C GLY A 163 4.37 -25.51 19.18
N LEU A 164 4.32 -26.78 18.81
CA LEU A 164 3.34 -27.74 19.30
C LEU A 164 4.04 -28.98 19.84
N HIS A 165 3.60 -29.44 21.02
CA HIS A 165 4.00 -30.72 21.59
C HIS A 165 2.83 -31.70 21.57
N ALA A 166 3.01 -32.86 20.93
CA ALA A 166 2.04 -33.94 21.00
C ALA A 166 1.84 -34.36 22.46
N ASN A 167 0.59 -34.56 22.88
CA ASN A 167 0.29 -34.98 24.25
C ASN A 167 0.63 -36.47 24.49
N ALA A 168 0.78 -37.24 23.40
CA ALA A 168 1.25 -38.62 23.42
C ALA A 168 1.94 -38.99 22.10
N ASP A 169 3.05 -39.74 22.19
CA ASP A 169 3.81 -40.20 21.01
C ASP A 169 3.05 -41.27 20.18
N SER A 170 2.15 -42.02 20.83
CA SER A 170 1.34 -43.04 20.19
C SER A 170 0.00 -43.16 20.91
N VAL A 171 -1.08 -43.26 20.13
CA VAL A 171 -2.45 -43.46 20.63
C VAL A 171 -3.02 -44.75 20.03
N VAL A 172 -3.76 -45.52 20.82
CA VAL A 172 -4.38 -46.78 20.38
C VAL A 172 -5.80 -46.53 19.89
N LEU A 173 -6.16 -47.10 18.73
CA LEU A 173 -7.54 -47.13 18.27
C LEU A 173 -8.40 -47.99 19.22
N SER A 174 -9.40 -47.38 19.85
CA SER A 174 -10.42 -48.08 20.64
C SER A 174 -11.77 -47.94 19.94
N GLY A 175 -12.43 -49.07 19.66
CA GLY A 175 -13.66 -49.06 18.87
C GLY A 175 -13.49 -48.48 17.45
N GLY A 176 -12.30 -48.59 16.88
CA GLY A 176 -11.97 -48.06 15.55
C GLY A 176 -11.68 -46.57 15.50
N LYS A 177 -11.54 -45.89 16.65
CA LYS A 177 -11.25 -44.45 16.73
C LYS A 177 -10.12 -44.16 17.71
N ALA A 178 -9.35 -43.09 17.46
CA ALA A 178 -8.38 -42.53 18.38
C ALA A 178 -8.49 -41.01 18.38
N MET A 179 -8.31 -40.39 19.55
CA MET A 179 -8.18 -38.95 19.68
C MET A 179 -6.70 -38.58 19.70
N LEU A 180 -6.29 -37.73 18.77
CA LEU A 180 -4.98 -37.10 18.73
C LEU A 180 -5.10 -35.71 19.33
N SER A 181 -4.15 -35.31 20.16
CA SER A 181 -4.09 -33.94 20.68
C SER A 181 -2.67 -33.46 20.89
N ALA A 182 -2.49 -32.14 20.82
CA ALA A 182 -1.24 -31.45 21.11
C ALA A 182 -1.46 -30.25 22.03
N THR A 183 -0.41 -29.80 22.70
CA THR A 183 -0.39 -28.59 23.51
C THR A 183 0.49 -27.55 22.80
N ALA A 184 -0.03 -26.32 22.65
CA ALA A 184 0.74 -25.20 22.12
C ALA A 184 1.77 -24.69 23.13
N ASP A 185 2.97 -24.36 22.67
CA ASP A 185 4.08 -23.87 23.50
C ASP A 185 3.85 -22.41 23.97
N GLY A 186 2.80 -21.74 23.50
CA GLY A 186 2.40 -20.40 23.92
C GLY A 186 3.23 -19.26 23.30
N ASN A 187 4.04 -19.57 22.28
CA ASN A 187 4.91 -18.64 21.56
C ASN A 187 4.40 -18.29 20.16
N ILE A 188 3.13 -18.56 19.86
CA ILE A 188 2.49 -18.17 18.61
C ILE A 188 2.46 -16.63 18.49
N ASN A 189 2.73 -16.10 17.31
CA ASN A 189 2.52 -14.69 16.98
C ASN A 189 1.53 -14.57 15.82
N ILE A 190 0.35 -14.01 16.08
CA ILE A 190 -0.69 -13.78 15.08
C ILE A 190 -0.73 -12.28 14.80
N PRO A 191 -0.27 -11.82 13.62
CA PRO A 191 -0.29 -10.40 13.26
C PRO A 191 -1.72 -9.86 13.16
N GLU A 192 -1.87 -8.54 13.13
CA GLU A 192 -3.18 -7.91 12.98
C GLU A 192 -3.83 -8.31 11.64
N GLY A 193 -5.10 -8.73 11.70
CA GLY A 193 -5.86 -9.19 10.53
C GLY A 193 -5.61 -10.66 10.12
N TYR A 194 -4.67 -11.35 10.76
CA TYR A 194 -4.41 -12.76 10.54
C TYR A 194 -5.32 -13.64 11.41
N SER A 195 -5.43 -14.90 11.01
CA SER A 195 -6.11 -15.96 11.74
C SER A 195 -5.14 -17.12 11.99
N SER A 196 -5.49 -18.02 12.90
CA SER A 196 -4.79 -19.29 13.06
C SER A 196 -5.74 -20.47 12.96
N ILE A 197 -5.24 -21.60 12.49
CA ILE A 197 -5.98 -22.85 12.40
C ILE A 197 -5.04 -24.04 12.58
N TYR A 198 -5.53 -25.13 13.18
CA TYR A 198 -4.77 -26.37 13.29
C TYR A 198 -5.07 -27.27 12.10
N VAL A 199 -4.02 -27.90 11.56
CA VAL A 199 -4.10 -28.75 10.38
C VAL A 199 -3.62 -30.15 10.74
N LEU A 200 -4.48 -31.15 10.54
CA LEU A 200 -4.10 -32.55 10.65
C LEU A 200 -3.57 -33.02 9.30
N THR A 201 -2.37 -33.60 9.31
CA THR A 201 -1.78 -34.25 8.14
C THR A 201 -1.50 -35.73 8.42
N SER A 202 -1.50 -36.55 7.36
CA SER A 202 -1.16 -37.98 7.42
C SER A 202 0.04 -38.34 6.55
N GLY A 203 0.76 -39.38 6.98
CA GLY A 203 1.89 -39.94 6.25
C GLY A 203 3.11 -39.02 6.15
N THR A 204 4.11 -39.46 5.39
CA THR A 204 5.34 -38.68 5.12
C THR A 204 5.11 -37.57 4.09
N ASP A 205 4.08 -37.72 3.26
CA ASP A 205 3.73 -36.76 2.22
C ASP A 205 2.90 -35.59 2.77
N LEU A 206 2.56 -35.62 4.06
CA LEU A 206 1.80 -34.59 4.77
C LEU A 206 0.44 -34.30 4.12
N VAL A 207 -0.30 -35.34 3.72
CA VAL A 207 -1.63 -35.20 3.13
C VAL A 207 -2.57 -34.56 4.16
N ILE A 208 -3.22 -33.45 3.81
CA ILE A 208 -4.11 -32.72 4.71
C ILE A 208 -5.42 -33.48 4.85
N GLU A 209 -5.75 -33.90 6.06
CA GLU A 209 -6.93 -34.72 6.36
C GLU A 209 -8.09 -33.90 6.92
N ALA A 210 -7.78 -32.92 7.77
CA ALA A 210 -8.77 -32.11 8.45
C ALA A 210 -8.16 -30.82 8.99
N VAL A 211 -9.02 -29.88 9.39
CA VAL A 211 -8.67 -28.69 10.15
C VAL A 211 -9.57 -28.52 11.37
N ASN A 212 -9.08 -27.85 12.40
CA ASN A 212 -9.85 -27.55 13.60
C ASN A 212 -9.35 -26.26 14.29
N THR A 213 -10.18 -25.66 15.15
CA THR A 213 -9.81 -24.47 15.94
C THR A 213 -9.02 -24.82 17.19
N ASP A 214 -9.10 -26.08 17.63
CA ASP A 214 -8.31 -26.64 18.72
C ASP A 214 -7.36 -27.72 18.16
N PRO A 215 -6.19 -27.95 18.78
CA PRO A 215 -5.22 -28.95 18.32
C PRO A 215 -5.65 -30.39 18.70
N GLU A 216 -6.90 -30.75 18.38
CA GLU A 216 -7.53 -32.03 18.70
C GLU A 216 -8.26 -32.61 17.50
N PHE A 217 -8.02 -33.89 17.20
CA PHE A 217 -8.58 -34.57 16.04
C PHE A 217 -8.93 -36.02 16.34
N THR A 218 -10.08 -36.49 15.85
CA THR A 218 -10.44 -37.91 15.89
C THR A 218 -10.08 -38.58 14.56
N VAL A 219 -9.27 -39.64 14.61
CA VAL A 219 -8.91 -40.46 13.45
C VAL A 219 -9.53 -41.85 13.54
N ASN A 220 -9.81 -42.45 12.39
CA ASN A 220 -10.47 -43.77 12.28
C ASN A 220 -9.57 -44.86 11.68
N SER A 221 -8.28 -44.58 11.52
CA SER A 221 -7.33 -45.49 10.89
C SER A 221 -5.95 -45.34 11.53
N ALA A 222 -5.20 -46.44 11.57
CA ALA A 222 -3.85 -46.42 12.10
C ALA A 222 -2.92 -45.83 11.05
N GLY A 223 -1.97 -45.01 11.49
CA GLY A 223 -1.06 -44.34 10.58
C GLY A 223 -0.18 -43.32 11.30
N LEU A 224 0.70 -42.70 10.54
CA LEU A 224 1.47 -41.55 10.98
C LEU A 224 0.62 -40.29 10.78
N TYR A 225 0.51 -39.48 11.82
CA TYR A 225 -0.21 -38.21 11.79
C TYR A 225 0.63 -37.10 12.41
N THR A 226 0.43 -35.88 11.95
CA THR A 226 1.06 -34.68 12.52
C THR A 226 0.06 -33.54 12.56
N ILE A 227 -0.03 -32.86 13.70
CA ILE A 227 -0.83 -31.65 13.88
C ILE A 227 0.11 -30.45 13.69
N HIS A 228 -0.25 -29.55 12.80
CA HIS A 228 0.46 -28.31 12.53
C HIS A 228 -0.40 -27.13 12.97
N THR A 229 0.23 -26.00 13.26
CA THR A 229 -0.43 -24.70 13.32
C THR A 229 -0.17 -23.97 12.00
N LEU A 230 -1.20 -23.34 11.44
CA LEU A 230 -1.08 -22.40 10.32
C LEU A 230 -1.55 -21.02 10.81
N VAL A 231 -0.72 -20.00 10.65
CA VAL A 231 -1.11 -18.60 10.82
C VAL A 231 -1.25 -18.01 9.42
N TYR A 232 -2.32 -17.31 9.10
CA TYR A 232 -2.55 -16.87 7.72
C TYR A 232 -3.46 -15.65 7.64
N ASP A 233 -3.33 -14.91 6.55
CA ASP A 233 -4.30 -13.87 6.20
C ASP A 233 -5.33 -14.42 5.20
N GLY A 234 -6.59 -14.52 5.63
CA GLY A 234 -7.70 -15.03 4.84
C GLY A 234 -8.46 -13.96 4.05
N ARG A 235 -7.99 -12.71 4.05
CA ARG A 235 -8.67 -11.57 3.42
C ARG A 235 -8.26 -11.41 1.96
N PRO A 236 -9.16 -11.53 0.97
CA PRO A 236 -8.82 -11.45 -0.46
C PRO A 236 -8.16 -10.14 -0.91
N GLU A 237 -8.36 -9.06 -0.18
CA GLU A 237 -7.75 -7.75 -0.41
C GLU A 237 -6.32 -7.62 0.12
N SER A 238 -5.87 -8.56 0.97
CA SER A 238 -4.55 -8.53 1.58
C SER A 238 -3.46 -8.90 0.58
N ALA A 239 -2.31 -8.23 0.67
CA ALA A 239 -1.10 -8.62 -0.05
C ALA A 239 -0.56 -10.00 0.39
N ASN A 240 -0.93 -10.45 1.59
CA ASN A 240 -0.56 -11.75 2.17
C ASN A 240 -1.71 -12.78 2.10
N PHE A 241 -2.72 -12.54 1.25
CA PHE A 241 -3.87 -13.43 1.13
C PHE A 241 -3.45 -14.86 0.78
N LEU A 242 -3.76 -15.80 1.68
CA LEU A 242 -3.66 -17.24 1.42
C LEU A 242 -5.04 -17.79 1.11
N ASP A 243 -5.27 -18.14 -0.16
CA ASP A 243 -6.50 -18.78 -0.60
C ASP A 243 -6.55 -20.24 -0.13
N LEU A 244 -7.30 -20.51 0.94
CA LEU A 244 -7.48 -21.87 1.46
C LEU A 244 -8.37 -22.76 0.58
N SER A 245 -9.03 -22.22 -0.45
CA SER A 245 -9.84 -23.02 -1.37
C SER A 245 -9.01 -23.98 -2.25
N ILE A 246 -7.67 -23.80 -2.27
CA ILE A 246 -6.73 -24.74 -2.89
C ILE A 246 -6.69 -26.11 -2.18
N VAL A 247 -7.21 -26.19 -0.95
CA VAL A 247 -7.14 -27.41 -0.12
C VAL A 247 -8.31 -28.33 -0.44
N THR A 248 -7.99 -29.52 -0.94
CA THR A 248 -8.89 -30.67 -1.02
C THR A 248 -8.42 -31.73 -0.02
N PHE A 249 -9.22 -31.98 1.02
CA PHE A 249 -8.90 -32.98 2.04
C PHE A 249 -8.67 -34.37 1.43
N GLY A 250 -7.65 -35.07 1.91
CA GLY A 250 -7.22 -36.37 1.42
C GLY A 250 -6.44 -36.34 0.11
N SER A 251 -6.13 -35.16 -0.44
CA SER A 251 -5.34 -35.02 -1.67
C SER A 251 -4.29 -33.91 -1.61
N THR A 252 -4.62 -32.72 -1.11
CA THR A 252 -3.66 -31.61 -1.00
C THR A 252 -2.69 -31.89 0.15
N THR A 253 -1.40 -31.63 -0.06
CA THR A 253 -0.37 -31.82 0.96
C THR A 253 0.01 -30.52 1.65
N GLY A 254 0.59 -30.60 2.85
CA GLY A 254 1.23 -29.46 3.51
C GLY A 254 2.37 -28.86 2.67
N VAL A 255 3.03 -29.68 1.84
CA VAL A 255 4.06 -29.22 0.90
C VAL A 255 3.46 -28.36 -0.22
N ASP A 256 2.27 -28.70 -0.72
CA ASP A 256 1.57 -27.87 -1.73
C ASP A 256 1.23 -26.48 -1.18
N VAL A 257 0.74 -26.42 0.07
CA VAL A 257 0.45 -25.14 0.74
C VAL A 257 1.74 -24.35 0.99
N LEU A 258 2.80 -25.00 1.48
CA LEU A 258 4.10 -24.36 1.67
C LEU A 258 4.67 -23.80 0.36
N ASN A 259 4.49 -24.52 -0.75
CA ASN A 259 4.90 -24.04 -2.07
C ASN A 259 4.11 -22.80 -2.50
N VAL A 260 2.81 -22.71 -2.19
CA VAL A 260 2.03 -21.48 -2.45
C VAL A 260 2.58 -20.31 -1.64
N VAL A 261 2.77 -20.50 -0.33
CA VAL A 261 3.31 -19.47 0.58
C VAL A 261 4.67 -18.99 0.09
N THR A 262 5.60 -19.90 -0.16
CA THR A 262 6.99 -19.55 -0.53
C THR A 262 7.11 -18.98 -1.93
N ASN A 263 6.37 -19.48 -2.93
CA ASN A 263 6.45 -18.98 -4.30
C ASN A 263 5.80 -17.61 -4.47
N ALA A 264 4.74 -17.32 -3.70
CA ALA A 264 4.08 -16.02 -3.70
C ALA A 264 4.72 -15.03 -2.70
N GLY A 265 5.63 -15.50 -1.83
CA GLY A 265 6.27 -14.69 -0.81
C GLY A 265 5.30 -14.19 0.25
N LEU A 266 4.27 -14.98 0.57
CA LEU A 266 3.28 -14.65 1.59
C LEU A 266 3.90 -14.77 2.98
N CYS A 267 3.48 -13.92 3.90
CA CYS A 267 3.66 -14.14 5.32
C CYS A 267 2.54 -15.06 5.82
N ALA A 268 2.90 -16.27 6.29
CA ALA A 268 1.99 -17.28 6.83
C ALA A 268 2.80 -18.35 7.60
#